data_AF-A0A080MB45-F1
#
_entry.id   AF-A0A080MB45-F1
#
_cell.length_a   1.000
_cell.length_b   1.000
_cell.length_c   1.000
_cell.angle_alpha   90.00
_cell.angle_beta   90.00
_cell.angle_gamma   90.00
#
_symmetry.space_group_name_H-M   'P 1'
#
loop_
_entity.id
_entity.type
_entity.pdbx_description
1 polymer ?
#
loop_
_entity_poly.entity_id
_entity_poly.type
_entity_poly.pdbx_seq_one_letter_code
_entity_poly.pdbx_strand_id
1 'polypeptide(L)'
;MSTANHDGPPMVTGQCAEVLHLLRTLQPVPSFILTADHAIPEAAARIHDLRAKGYHVLTMILPEFQFRGAIRRRVAAYSMGTPEWPAAGFLDDQGGRA
;
A
#
# COMPACT_ATOMS: atom_id res chain seq x y z
N MET A 1 21.89 4.60 -27.30
CA MET A 1 21.84 3.40 -26.43
C MET A 1 20.48 3.42 -25.75
N SER A 2 19.67 2.40 -26.02
CA SER A 2 18.22 2.39 -25.75
C SER A 2 17.91 2.59 -24.27
N THR A 3 17.13 3.62 -23.98
CA THR A 3 16.40 3.80 -22.72
C THR A 3 15.41 2.65 -22.62
N ALA A 4 15.75 1.62 -21.85
CA ALA A 4 14.78 0.61 -21.46
C ALA A 4 13.71 1.33 -20.64
N ASN A 5 12.62 1.73 -21.30
CA ASN A 5 11.36 2.04 -20.65
C ASN A 5 11.00 0.81 -19.82
N HIS A 6 11.25 0.88 -18.52
CA HIS A 6 10.79 -0.10 -17.56
C HIS A 6 9.28 0.12 -17.35
N ASP A 7 8.52 -0.17 -18.41
CA ASP A 7 7.07 -0.11 -18.49
C ASP A 7 6.50 -1.40 -17.88
N GLY A 8 6.72 -1.61 -16.58
CA GLY A 8 6.21 -2.79 -15.89
C GLY A 8 6.45 -2.72 -14.39
N PRO A 9 5.51 -3.20 -13.54
CA PRO A 9 5.61 -3.22 -12.07
C PRO A 9 6.98 -3.69 -11.57
N PRO A 10 7.58 -3.05 -10.54
CA PRO A 10 8.89 -3.44 -10.08
C PRO A 10 8.67 -4.83 -9.54
N MET A 11 9.47 -5.80 -9.95
CA MET A 11 9.29 -7.17 -9.48
C MET A 11 9.42 -7.19 -7.96
N VAL A 12 8.28 -7.25 -7.28
CA VAL A 12 8.18 -7.47 -5.85
C VAL A 12 8.05 -8.97 -5.65
N THR A 13 8.85 -9.52 -4.74
CA THR A 13 8.85 -10.94 -4.41
C THR A 13 8.72 -11.13 -2.90
N GLY A 14 8.22 -12.30 -2.48
CA GLY A 14 8.00 -12.61 -1.07
C GLY A 14 6.90 -11.76 -0.44
N GLN A 15 7.18 -11.23 0.75
CA GLN A 15 6.18 -10.52 1.57
C GLN A 15 5.65 -9.22 0.94
N CYS A 16 6.44 -8.50 0.15
CA CYS A 16 5.93 -7.30 -0.55
C CYS A 16 4.92 -7.65 -1.64
N ALA A 17 5.12 -8.75 -2.36
CA ALA A 17 4.16 -9.23 -3.35
C ALA A 17 2.85 -9.69 -2.69
N GLU A 18 2.96 -10.35 -1.54
CA GLU A 18 1.80 -10.78 -0.76
C GLU A 18 1.01 -9.59 -0.24
N VAL A 19 1.68 -8.58 0.35
CA VAL A 19 1.04 -7.33 0.76
C VAL A 19 0.37 -6.62 -0.42
N LEU A 20 1.03 -6.56 -1.58
CA LEU A 20 0.45 -5.97 -2.79
C LEU A 20 -0.81 -6.73 -3.25
N HIS A 21 -0.76 -8.06 -3.25
CA HIS A 21 -1.92 -8.89 -3.60
C HIS A 21 -3.07 -8.70 -2.62
N LEU A 22 -2.78 -8.66 -1.32
CA LEU A 22 -3.77 -8.41 -0.27
C LEU A 22 -4.37 -7.01 -0.38
N LEU A 23 -3.57 -5.99 -0.69
CA LEU A 23 -4.07 -4.66 -1.00
C LEU A 23 -5.01 -4.70 -2.21
N ARG A 24 -4.71 -5.45 -3.28
CA ARG A 24 -5.60 -5.54 -4.44
C ARG A 24 -6.92 -6.22 -4.13
N THR A 25 -6.88 -7.30 -3.36
CA THR A 25 -8.02 -8.18 -3.08
C THR A 25 -8.90 -7.67 -1.93
N LEU A 26 -8.30 -7.08 -0.89
CA LEU A 26 -8.97 -6.70 0.36
C LEU A 26 -9.08 -5.18 0.59
N GLN A 27 -8.49 -4.33 -0.27
CA GLN A 27 -8.58 -2.87 -0.12
C GLN A 27 -10.01 -2.39 0.16
N PRO A 28 -10.22 -1.48 1.14
CA PRO A 28 -9.24 -0.91 2.07
C PRO A 28 -8.87 -1.86 3.22
N VAL A 29 -7.58 -2.13 3.42
CA VAL A 29 -7.10 -3.02 4.50
C VAL A 29 -6.14 -2.30 5.46
N PRO A 30 -6.38 -2.33 6.78
CA PRO A 30 -5.44 -1.87 7.79
C PRO A 30 -4.17 -2.71 7.90
N SER A 31 -3.03 -2.06 8.16
CA SER A 31 -1.75 -2.76 8.41
C SER A 31 -1.83 -3.75 9.56
N PHE A 32 -2.61 -3.44 10.59
CA PHE A 32 -2.81 -4.38 11.70
C PHE A 32 -3.50 -5.67 11.26
N ILE A 33 -4.44 -5.64 10.30
CA ILE A 33 -5.07 -6.86 9.78
C ILE A 33 -4.04 -7.71 9.06
N LEU A 34 -3.21 -7.09 8.21
CA LEU A 34 -2.14 -7.79 7.51
C LEU A 34 -1.19 -8.50 8.49
N THR A 35 -0.89 -7.85 9.62
CA THR A 35 -0.05 -8.47 10.66
C THR A 35 -0.79 -9.53 11.50
N ALA A 36 -2.05 -9.29 11.88
CA ALA A 36 -2.78 -10.17 12.78
C ALA A 36 -3.47 -11.36 12.09
N ASP A 37 -3.86 -11.21 10.82
CA ASP A 37 -4.60 -12.22 10.05
C ASP A 37 -3.67 -12.99 9.10
N HIS A 38 -2.76 -12.28 8.42
CA HIS A 38 -1.83 -12.87 7.45
C HIS A 38 -0.43 -13.12 8.03
N ALA A 39 -0.22 -12.89 9.33
CA ALA A 39 1.06 -13.05 10.01
C ALA A 39 2.23 -12.32 9.33
N ILE A 40 1.95 -11.20 8.65
CA ILE A 40 2.97 -10.39 7.97
C ILE A 40 3.60 -9.44 9.01
N PRO A 41 4.84 -9.72 9.47
CA PRO A 41 5.52 -8.82 10.38
C PRO A 41 5.75 -7.49 9.66
N GLU A 42 5.53 -6.39 10.39
CA GLU A 42 5.84 -5.04 9.90
C GLU A 42 5.14 -4.71 8.57
N ALA A 43 3.86 -5.08 8.41
CA ALA A 43 3.11 -4.82 7.17
C ALA A 43 3.14 -3.34 6.75
N ALA A 44 3.15 -2.42 7.71
CA ALA A 44 3.35 -0.99 7.44
C ALA A 44 4.70 -0.71 6.76
N ALA A 45 5.80 -1.31 7.22
CA ALA A 45 7.12 -1.15 6.60
C ALA A 45 7.15 -1.71 5.17
N ARG A 46 6.45 -2.82 4.90
CA ARG A 46 6.30 -3.36 3.54
C ARG A 46 5.50 -2.44 2.62
N ILE A 47 4.45 -1.82 3.13
CA ILE A 47 3.71 -0.78 2.41
C ILE A 47 4.62 0.43 2.09
N HIS A 48 5.45 0.84 3.05
CA HIS A 48 6.44 1.89 2.82
C HIS A 48 7.49 1.49 1.76
N ASP A 49 7.95 0.23 1.74
CA ASP A 49 8.85 -0.30 0.71
C ASP A 49 8.19 -0.28 -0.69
N LEU A 50 6.92 -0.69 -0.79
CA LEU A 50 6.13 -0.56 -2.02
C LEU A 50 6.05 0.89 -2.49
N ARG A 51 5.76 1.82 -1.57
CA ARG A 51 5.71 3.25 -1.89
C ARG A 51 7.07 3.78 -2.33
N ALA A 52 8.16 3.35 -1.70
CA ALA A 52 9.53 3.71 -2.09
C ALA A 52 9.90 3.18 -3.48
N LYS A 53 9.32 2.04 -3.90
CA LYS A 53 9.45 1.49 -5.26
C LYS A 53 8.61 2.25 -6.31
N GLY A 54 7.74 3.17 -5.90
CA GLY A 54 6.89 3.96 -6.79
C GLY A 54 5.44 3.47 -6.89
N TYR A 55 5.03 2.48 -6.09
CA TYR A 55 3.62 2.10 -6.02
C TYR A 55 2.77 3.19 -5.37
N HIS A 56 1.60 3.41 -5.94
CA HIS A 56 0.62 4.35 -5.40
C HIS A 56 -0.22 3.66 -4.33
N VAL A 57 0.26 3.69 -3.10
CA VAL A 57 -0.50 3.24 -1.94
C VAL A 57 -1.06 4.44 -1.20
N LEU A 58 -2.39 4.51 -1.13
CA LEU A 58 -3.14 5.52 -0.40
C LEU A 58 -3.28 5.09 1.06
N THR A 59 -2.98 5.99 1.99
CA THR A 59 -3.22 5.78 3.42
C THR A 59 -4.41 6.62 3.84
N MET A 60 -5.47 5.97 4.30
CA MET A 60 -6.69 6.60 4.80
C MET A 60 -6.83 6.31 6.29
N ILE A 61 -7.01 7.36 7.08
CA ILE A 61 -7.31 7.20 8.51
C ILE A 61 -8.82 6.97 8.65
N LEU A 62 -9.21 5.75 8.98
CA LEU A 62 -10.60 5.41 9.22
C LEU A 62 -10.97 5.81 10.67
N PRO A 63 -12.06 6.58 10.84
CA PRO A 63 -12.48 7.03 12.17
C PRO A 63 -12.89 5.86 13.05
N GLU A 64 -13.52 4.85 12.47
CA GLU A 64 -14.01 3.63 13.12
C GLU A 64 -13.87 2.47 12.13
N PHE A 65 -13.25 1.37 12.56
CA PHE A 65 -13.05 0.17 11.76
C PHE A 65 -13.34 -1.07 12.62
N GLN A 66 -14.29 -1.89 12.19
CA GLN A 66 -14.64 -3.13 12.88
C GLN A 66 -13.72 -4.26 12.41
N PHE A 67 -12.92 -4.82 13.33
CA PHE A 67 -12.07 -5.97 13.06
C PHE A 67 -12.32 -7.08 14.09
N ARG A 68 -12.70 -8.28 13.61
CA ARG A 68 -13.03 -9.46 14.45
C ARG A 68 -13.97 -9.12 15.62
N GLY A 69 -15.00 -8.31 15.37
CA GLY A 69 -15.97 -7.88 16.37
C GLY A 69 -15.52 -6.73 17.29
N ALA A 70 -14.26 -6.28 17.19
CA ALA A 70 -13.75 -5.12 17.92
C ALA A 70 -13.76 -3.87 17.03
N ILE A 71 -14.42 -2.79 17.47
CA ILE A 71 -14.34 -1.50 16.78
C ILE A 71 -13.08 -0.77 17.25
N ARG A 72 -12.20 -0.48 16.31
CA ARG A 72 -10.99 0.31 16.53
C ARG A 72 -11.17 1.66 15.89
N ARG A 73 -10.78 2.71 16.63
CA ARG A 73 -10.89 4.09 16.16
C ARG A 73 -9.53 4.58 15.71
N ARG A 74 -9.50 5.50 14.74
CA ARG A 74 -8.26 6.08 14.17
C ARG A 74 -7.31 5.03 13.59
N VAL A 75 -7.85 4.14 12.75
CA VAL A 75 -7.08 3.07 12.14
C VAL A 75 -6.53 3.52 10.80
N ALA A 76 -5.23 3.37 10.57
CA ALA A 76 -4.64 3.57 9.26
C ALA A 76 -5.00 2.37 8.35
N ALA A 77 -5.88 2.61 7.38
CA ALA A 77 -6.20 1.71 6.30
C ALA A 77 -5.41 2.08 5.05
N TYR A 78 -5.04 1.08 4.28
CA TYR A 78 -4.29 1.24 3.05
C TYR A 78 -5.12 0.72 1.89
N SER A 79 -5.13 1.49 0.80
CA SER A 79 -5.79 1.15 -0.45
C SER A 79 -4.83 1.37 -1.60
N MET A 80 -5.09 0.68 -2.71
CA MET A 80 -4.33 0.92 -3.92
C MET A 80 -4.91 2.13 -4.64
N GLY A 81 -4.07 3.12 -4.93
CA GLY A 81 -4.45 4.23 -5.78
C GLY A 81 -4.57 3.80 -7.23
N THR A 82 -5.36 4.53 -8.01
CA THR A 82 -5.44 4.35 -9.47
C THR A 82 -4.81 5.58 -10.13
N PRO A 83 -3.80 5.42 -11.01
CA PRO A 83 -3.16 4.17 -11.43
C PRO A 83 -2.30 3.54 -10.31
N GLU A 84 -2.20 2.20 -10.31
CA GLU A 84 -1.45 1.41 -9.30
C GLU A 84 0.04 1.77 -9.28
N TRP A 85 0.56 2.10 -10.47
CA TRP A 85 1.86 2.71 -10.67
C TRP A 85 1.70 3.97 -11.53
N PRO A 86 1.82 5.16 -10.94
CA PRO A 86 1.85 6.40 -11.69
C PRO A 86 3.29 6.78 -12.09
N ALA A 87 3.45 7.40 -13.26
CA ALA A 87 4.77 7.81 -13.77
C ALA A 87 5.58 8.61 -12.73
N ALA A 88 6.91 8.45 -12.75
CA ALA A 88 7.82 9.14 -11.85
C ALA A 88 7.54 10.66 -11.87
N GLY A 89 7.13 11.22 -10.72
CA GLY A 89 6.71 12.62 -10.57
C GLY A 89 5.23 12.82 -10.18
N PHE A 90 4.37 11.82 -10.37
CA PHE A 90 2.94 11.95 -10.00
C PHE A 90 2.69 12.00 -8.49
N LEU A 91 3.49 11.26 -7.70
CA LEU A 91 3.35 11.24 -6.24
C LEU A 91 4.01 12.45 -5.56
N ASP A 92 4.90 13.15 -6.25
CA ASP A 92 5.53 14.40 -5.77
C ASP A 92 4.49 15.53 -5.70
N ASP A 93 3.58 15.57 -6.69
CA ASP A 93 2.45 16.52 -6.74
C ASP A 93 1.41 16.27 -5.63
N GLN A 94 1.18 15.00 -5.25
CA GLN A 94 0.17 14.61 -4.24
C GLN A 94 0.72 14.61 -2.80
N GLY A 95 2.04 14.66 -2.61
CA GLY A 95 2.71 14.60 -1.31
C GLY A 95 3.09 15.96 -0.71
N GLY A 96 2.87 17.05 -1.45
CA GLY A 96 3.34 18.38 -1.08
C GLY A 96 2.41 19.48 -1.56
N ARG A 97 1.24 19.63 -0.93
CA ARG A 97 0.59 20.94 -0.85
C ARG A 97 -0.11 21.14 0.49
N ALA A 98 0.64 21.83 1.35
CA ALA A 98 0.11 22.69 2.41
C ALA A 98 -0.70 23.84 1.81
#